data_AF-A0A961SFI6-F1
#
_entry.id   AF-A0A961SFI6-F1
#
_cell.length_a   1.000
_cell.length_b   1.000
_cell.length_c   1.000
_cell.angle_alpha   90.00
_cell.angle_beta   90.00
_cell.angle_gamma   90.00
#
_symmetry.space_group_name_H-M   'P 1'
#
loop_
_entity.id
_entity.type
_entity.pdbx_description
1 polymer ?
#
loop_
_entity_poly.entity_id
_entity_poly.type
_entity_poly.pdbx_seq_one_letter_code
_entity_poly.pdbx_strand_id
1 'polypeptide(L)'
;MTTILYSHAVCLEHLNLPGHPERPDRLRAIDRVLGSDGFAPLVRIEAPEADPKLFALAHPQPHVDRIHDAVPQEGFARVDADTAISPKSWEAVLRATGAAVAGVDAVFSGEADNVFASVRPPGHHAEKATAMGFCLINSVAVAARHAQRHHGAERVAIVDFDVHHGNGTQDIFYEDETVLFASSHQMPLFPGTGELGETGAGNIF
;
A
#
# COMPACT_ATOMS: atom_id res chain seq x y z
N MET A 1 -21.69 10.51 -8.54
CA MET A 1 -20.50 10.03 -7.83
C MET A 1 -20.16 8.65 -8.34
N THR A 2 -19.12 8.55 -9.15
CA THR A 2 -18.56 7.30 -9.67
C THR A 2 -17.44 6.87 -8.74
N THR A 3 -17.53 5.65 -8.22
CA THR A 3 -16.47 5.03 -7.42
C THR A 3 -15.96 3.79 -8.13
N ILE A 4 -14.66 3.74 -8.39
CA ILE A 4 -14.01 2.52 -8.91
C ILE A 4 -13.52 1.66 -7.74
N LEU A 5 -13.82 0.37 -7.80
CA LEU A 5 -13.24 -0.69 -6.98
C LEU A 5 -12.17 -1.42 -7.79
N TYR A 6 -10.91 -1.27 -7.40
CA TYR A 6 -9.81 -2.08 -7.92
C TYR A 6 -9.57 -3.29 -7.03
N SER A 7 -9.50 -4.48 -7.65
CA SER A 7 -9.07 -5.72 -6.98
C SER A 7 -8.42 -6.66 -7.99
N HIS A 8 -7.71 -7.69 -7.54
CA HIS A 8 -7.18 -8.72 -8.44
C HIS A 8 -7.07 -10.06 -7.72
N ALA A 9 -7.37 -11.16 -8.43
CA ALA A 9 -7.39 -12.49 -7.84
C ALA A 9 -6.02 -12.90 -7.25
N VAL A 10 -4.91 -12.50 -7.88
CA VAL A 10 -3.56 -12.81 -7.37
C VAL A 10 -3.26 -12.23 -5.99
N CYS A 11 -3.96 -11.18 -5.57
CA CYS A 11 -3.85 -10.66 -4.20
C CYS A 11 -4.33 -11.69 -3.16
N LEU A 12 -5.12 -12.70 -3.55
CA LEU A 12 -5.47 -13.86 -2.71
C LEU A 12 -4.37 -14.94 -2.70
N GLU A 13 -3.42 -14.88 -3.62
CA GLU A 13 -2.32 -15.82 -3.74
C GLU A 13 -1.03 -15.32 -3.07
N HIS A 14 -0.99 -14.06 -2.62
CA HIS A 14 -0.02 -13.65 -1.59
C HIS A 14 -0.35 -14.36 -0.27
N LEU A 15 0.43 -15.41 -0.01
CA LEU A 15 0.34 -16.21 1.20
C LEU A 15 1.47 -15.87 2.16
N ASN A 16 1.11 -15.82 3.44
CA ASN A 16 2.02 -15.80 4.58
C ASN A 16 2.09 -17.21 5.21
N LEU A 17 2.97 -17.36 6.21
CA LEU A 17 3.11 -18.60 6.96
C LEU A 17 1.77 -19.09 7.56
N PRO A 18 1.58 -20.40 7.76
CA PRO A 18 0.37 -20.93 8.37
C PRO A 18 0.04 -20.26 9.71
N GLY A 19 -1.22 -19.84 9.89
CA GLY A 19 -1.70 -19.15 11.09
C GLY A 19 -1.50 -17.63 11.11
N HIS A 20 -0.86 -17.06 10.09
CA HIS A 20 -0.63 -15.62 10.00
C HIS A 20 -1.94 -14.81 9.88
N PRO A 21 -2.09 -13.67 10.58
CA PRO A 21 -3.32 -12.86 10.54
C PRO A 21 -3.53 -12.15 9.19
N GLU A 22 -2.44 -11.77 8.52
CA GLU A 22 -2.46 -11.21 7.16
C GLU A 22 -2.64 -12.38 6.17
N ARG A 23 -3.91 -12.71 5.86
CA ARG A 23 -4.29 -13.88 5.06
C ARG A 23 -5.34 -13.54 3.98
N PRO A 24 -5.48 -14.39 2.93
CA PRO A 24 -6.43 -14.15 1.83
C PRO A 24 -7.89 -13.96 2.25
N ASP A 25 -8.31 -14.58 3.37
CA ASP A 25 -9.66 -14.45 3.89
C ASP A 25 -10.06 -13.01 4.22
N ARG A 26 -9.09 -12.11 4.46
CA ARG A 26 -9.34 -10.68 4.63
C ARG A 26 -10.02 -10.07 3.40
N LEU A 27 -9.51 -10.35 2.19
CA LEU A 27 -10.12 -9.88 0.95
C LEU A 27 -11.43 -10.62 0.67
N ARG A 28 -11.49 -11.94 0.89
CA ARG A 28 -12.74 -12.70 0.72
C ARG A 28 -13.89 -12.16 1.58
N ALA A 29 -13.58 -11.69 2.80
CA ALA A 29 -14.57 -11.06 3.67
C ALA A 29 -15.05 -9.71 3.11
N ILE A 30 -14.12 -8.88 2.61
CA ILE A 30 -14.44 -7.60 1.96
C ILE A 30 -15.28 -7.85 0.69
N ASP A 31 -14.84 -8.75 -0.20
CA ASP A 31 -15.52 -9.09 -1.44
C ASP A 31 -16.97 -9.57 -1.20
N ARG A 32 -17.20 -10.34 -0.12
CA ARG A 32 -18.56 -10.77 0.25
C ARG A 32 -19.46 -9.57 0.59
N VAL A 33 -18.94 -8.58 1.31
CA VAL A 33 -19.71 -7.39 1.69
C VAL A 33 -19.92 -6.48 0.47
N LEU A 34 -18.86 -6.22 -0.30
CA LEU A 34 -18.90 -5.39 -1.52
C LEU A 34 -19.64 -6.06 -2.69
N GLY A 35 -19.96 -7.36 -2.58
CA GLY A 35 -20.84 -8.08 -3.49
C GLY A 35 -22.33 -7.91 -3.21
N SER A 36 -22.72 -7.24 -2.11
CA SER A 36 -24.13 -6.98 -1.79
C SER A 36 -24.73 -5.86 -2.65
N ASP A 37 -26.06 -5.86 -2.79
CA ASP A 37 -26.80 -4.90 -3.63
C ASP A 37 -26.51 -3.43 -3.30
N GLY A 38 -26.18 -3.13 -2.02
CA GLY A 38 -25.81 -1.78 -1.59
C GLY A 38 -24.56 -1.23 -2.29
N PHE A 39 -23.71 -2.11 -2.83
CA PHE A 39 -22.49 -1.77 -3.56
C PHE A 39 -22.60 -2.10 -5.07
N ALA A 40 -23.79 -2.41 -5.58
CA ALA A 40 -24.01 -2.60 -7.01
C ALA A 40 -23.50 -1.43 -7.88
N PRO A 41 -23.58 -0.14 -7.45
CA PRO A 41 -23.09 0.98 -8.24
C PRO A 41 -21.56 1.07 -8.41
N LEU A 42 -20.76 0.29 -7.68
CA LEU A 42 -19.29 0.32 -7.83
C LEU A 42 -18.88 -0.14 -9.24
N VAL A 43 -18.03 0.65 -9.90
CA VAL A 43 -17.36 0.23 -11.14
C VAL A 43 -16.22 -0.69 -10.76
N ARG A 44 -16.26 -1.96 -11.18
CA ARG A 44 -15.28 -2.98 -10.77
C ARG A 44 -14.25 -3.18 -11.87
N ILE A 45 -12.98 -2.97 -11.54
CA ILE A 45 -11.87 -3.06 -12.49
C ILE A 45 -10.79 -3.96 -11.90
N GLU A 46 -10.24 -4.84 -12.74
CA GLU A 46 -9.06 -5.62 -12.36
C GLU A 46 -7.86 -4.68 -12.20
N ALA A 47 -7.21 -4.72 -11.04
CA ALA A 47 -6.03 -3.89 -10.77
C ALA A 47 -4.94 -4.21 -11.80
N PRO A 48 -4.38 -3.21 -12.52
CA PRO A 48 -3.27 -3.43 -13.43
C PRO A 48 -1.98 -3.73 -12.66
N GLU A 49 -0.96 -4.22 -13.35
CA GLU A 49 0.40 -4.27 -12.78
C GLU A 49 1.03 -2.88 -12.87
N ALA A 50 1.65 -2.42 -11.78
CA ALA A 50 2.54 -1.27 -11.85
C ALA A 50 3.80 -1.62 -12.64
N ASP A 51 4.34 -0.66 -13.41
CA ASP A 51 5.74 -0.73 -13.87
C ASP A 51 6.63 -0.72 -12.60
N PRO A 52 7.48 -1.74 -12.37
CA PRO A 52 8.38 -1.78 -11.22
C PRO A 52 9.24 -0.52 -11.04
N LYS A 53 9.52 0.22 -12.12
CA LYS A 53 10.26 1.50 -12.05
C LYS A 53 9.55 2.55 -11.19
N LEU A 54 8.23 2.48 -11.07
CA LEU A 54 7.46 3.37 -10.19
C LEU A 54 7.82 3.18 -8.72
N PHE A 55 8.34 2.02 -8.32
CA PHE A 55 8.74 1.79 -6.92
C PHE A 55 9.90 2.69 -6.51
N ALA A 56 10.72 3.15 -7.47
CA ALA A 56 11.79 4.12 -7.25
C ALA A 56 11.28 5.49 -6.76
N LEU A 57 9.97 5.75 -6.84
CA LEU A 57 9.36 6.95 -6.29
C LEU A 57 9.34 6.97 -4.76
N ALA A 58 9.34 5.81 -4.11
CA ALA A 58 9.24 5.66 -2.66
C ALA A 58 10.44 4.90 -2.05
N HIS A 59 11.07 4.01 -2.81
CA HIS A 59 12.12 3.13 -2.33
C HIS A 59 13.38 3.21 -3.20
N PRO A 60 14.59 3.12 -2.63
CA PRO A 60 15.81 2.99 -3.42
C PRO A 60 15.83 1.61 -4.09
N GLN A 61 16.44 1.52 -5.28
CA GLN A 61 16.48 0.28 -6.07
C GLN A 61 16.97 -0.96 -5.29
N PRO A 62 17.99 -0.89 -4.41
CA PRO A 62 18.41 -2.05 -3.62
C PRO A 62 17.35 -2.64 -2.69
N HIS A 63 16.38 -1.83 -2.23
CA HIS A 63 15.22 -2.35 -1.48
C HIS A 63 14.32 -3.15 -2.39
N VAL A 64 13.99 -2.59 -3.54
CA VAL A 64 13.13 -3.21 -4.56
C VAL A 64 13.70 -4.54 -5.02
N ASP A 65 15.00 -4.57 -5.37
CA ASP A 65 15.71 -5.77 -5.80
C ASP A 65 15.70 -6.84 -4.70
N ARG A 66 15.96 -6.45 -3.45
CA ARG A 66 15.95 -7.38 -2.31
C ARG A 66 14.59 -8.06 -2.13
N ILE A 67 13.48 -7.33 -2.29
CA ILE A 67 12.13 -7.89 -2.17
C ILE A 67 11.82 -8.81 -3.36
N HIS A 68 12.14 -8.39 -4.58
CA HIS A 68 11.95 -9.21 -5.77
C HIS A 68 12.73 -10.53 -5.68
N ASP A 69 14.01 -10.45 -5.36
CA ASP A 69 14.93 -11.59 -5.35
C ASP A 69 14.69 -12.54 -4.17
N ALA A 70 14.03 -12.07 -3.10
CA ALA A 70 13.65 -12.90 -1.97
C ALA A 70 12.43 -13.80 -2.26
N VAL A 71 11.68 -13.56 -3.34
CA VAL A 71 10.49 -14.36 -3.65
C VAL A 71 10.90 -15.80 -3.99
N PRO A 72 10.44 -16.79 -3.21
CA PRO A 72 10.82 -18.18 -3.44
C PRO A 72 10.05 -18.74 -4.64
N GLN A 73 10.66 -19.72 -5.33
CA GLN A 73 9.95 -20.48 -6.39
C GLN A 73 8.83 -21.36 -5.81
N GLU A 74 9.03 -21.90 -4.60
CA GLU A 74 8.09 -22.74 -3.87
C GLU A 74 8.15 -22.46 -2.36
N GLY A 75 7.05 -22.69 -1.64
CA GLY A 75 7.01 -22.54 -0.18
C GLY A 75 6.99 -21.08 0.29
N PHE A 76 7.71 -20.79 1.37
CA PHE A 76 7.73 -19.48 2.02
C PHE A 76 9.15 -19.02 2.31
N ALA A 77 9.40 -17.71 2.20
CA ALA A 77 10.59 -17.05 2.69
C ALA A 77 10.20 -15.98 3.73
N ARG A 78 11.02 -15.83 4.77
CA ARG A 78 10.85 -14.77 5.76
C ARG A 78 11.63 -13.53 5.32
N VAL A 79 10.95 -12.38 5.33
CA VAL A 79 11.57 -11.06 5.12
C VAL A 79 12.06 -10.53 6.46
N ASP A 80 11.23 -10.65 7.50
CA ASP A 80 11.60 -10.36 8.90
C ASP A 80 10.88 -11.33 9.87
N ALA A 81 10.69 -10.92 11.13
CA ALA A 81 10.04 -11.73 12.15
C ALA A 81 8.55 -12.02 11.86
N ASP A 82 7.84 -11.07 11.24
CA ASP A 82 6.39 -11.11 11.05
C ASP A 82 5.94 -10.97 9.59
N THR A 83 6.86 -10.73 8.67
CA THR A 83 6.63 -10.54 7.24
C THR A 83 7.18 -11.73 6.47
N ALA A 84 6.31 -12.41 5.74
CA ALA A 84 6.69 -13.53 4.89
C ALA A 84 6.20 -13.34 3.45
N ILE A 85 6.81 -14.08 2.54
CA ILE A 85 6.49 -14.07 1.12
C ILE A 85 6.41 -15.48 0.57
N SER A 86 5.68 -15.62 -0.52
CA SER A 86 5.39 -16.85 -1.25
C SER A 86 5.47 -16.57 -2.76
N PRO A 87 5.37 -17.57 -3.66
CA PRO A 87 5.69 -17.39 -5.08
C PRO A 87 4.89 -16.29 -5.80
N LYS A 88 3.69 -15.98 -5.33
CA LYS A 88 2.82 -14.94 -5.90
C LYS A 88 2.93 -13.57 -5.23
N SER A 89 3.79 -13.42 -4.22
CA SER A 89 3.97 -12.15 -3.51
C SER A 89 4.38 -11.00 -4.42
N TRP A 90 5.32 -11.22 -5.33
CA TRP A 90 5.80 -10.14 -6.21
C TRP A 90 4.68 -9.64 -7.15
N GLU A 91 3.98 -10.57 -7.79
CA GLU A 91 2.84 -10.24 -8.66
C GLU A 91 1.73 -9.50 -7.87
N ALA A 92 1.45 -9.93 -6.64
CA ALA A 92 0.51 -9.26 -5.76
C ALA A 92 0.95 -7.83 -5.37
N VAL A 93 2.25 -7.60 -5.13
CA VAL A 93 2.81 -6.26 -4.90
C VAL A 93 2.64 -5.36 -6.12
N LEU A 94 2.88 -5.88 -7.32
CA LEU A 94 2.67 -5.14 -8.58
C LEU A 94 1.21 -4.73 -8.74
N ARG A 95 0.26 -5.64 -8.45
CA ARG A 95 -1.18 -5.35 -8.52
C ARG A 95 -1.65 -4.39 -7.43
N ALA A 96 -1.14 -4.53 -6.20
CA ALA A 96 -1.47 -3.63 -5.11
C ALA A 96 -1.02 -2.19 -5.39
N THR A 97 0.20 -2.02 -5.88
CA THR A 97 0.71 -0.70 -6.28
C THR A 97 0.02 -0.20 -7.56
N GLY A 98 -0.24 -1.07 -8.53
CA GLY A 98 -0.94 -0.73 -9.76
C GLY A 98 -2.37 -0.24 -9.53
N ALA A 99 -3.10 -0.83 -8.57
CA ALA A 99 -4.41 -0.34 -8.13
C ALA A 99 -4.33 1.09 -7.58
N ALA A 100 -3.33 1.39 -6.76
CA ALA A 100 -3.16 2.71 -6.16
C ALA A 100 -2.79 3.77 -7.21
N VAL A 101 -1.87 3.44 -8.13
CA VAL A 101 -1.45 4.32 -9.23
C VAL A 101 -2.58 4.55 -10.23
N ALA A 102 -3.23 3.49 -10.71
CA ALA A 102 -4.37 3.60 -11.62
C ALA A 102 -5.53 4.36 -10.98
N GLY A 103 -5.70 4.22 -9.67
CA GLY A 103 -6.69 4.98 -8.91
C GLY A 103 -6.43 6.48 -8.91
N VAL A 104 -5.17 6.89 -8.77
CA VAL A 104 -4.76 8.29 -8.94
C VAL A 104 -5.06 8.75 -10.37
N ASP A 105 -4.68 7.97 -11.39
CA ASP A 105 -4.91 8.30 -12.81
C ASP A 105 -6.40 8.49 -13.13
N ALA A 106 -7.26 7.60 -12.63
CA ALA A 106 -8.70 7.66 -12.84
C ALA A 106 -9.33 8.92 -12.22
N VAL A 107 -8.85 9.36 -11.05
CA VAL A 107 -9.36 10.57 -10.40
C VAL A 107 -8.87 11.83 -11.12
N PHE A 108 -7.58 11.93 -11.43
CA PHE A 108 -7.03 13.10 -12.11
C PHE A 108 -7.54 13.27 -13.54
N SER A 109 -7.86 12.17 -14.24
CA SER A 109 -8.47 12.21 -15.58
C SER A 109 -9.97 12.49 -15.58
N GLY A 110 -10.64 12.46 -14.43
CA GLY A 110 -12.09 12.62 -14.32
C GLY A 110 -12.90 11.37 -14.68
N GLU A 111 -12.27 10.20 -14.80
CA GLU A 111 -12.95 8.91 -15.00
C GLU A 111 -13.76 8.50 -13.75
N ALA A 112 -13.25 8.82 -12.56
CA ALA A 112 -13.91 8.54 -11.29
C ALA A 112 -13.82 9.73 -10.33
N ASP A 113 -14.82 9.87 -9.46
CA ASP A 113 -14.80 10.86 -8.39
C ASP A 113 -13.91 10.40 -7.21
N ASN A 114 -13.77 9.09 -7.02
CA ASN A 114 -12.96 8.46 -5.98
C ASN A 114 -12.75 6.97 -6.30
N VAL A 115 -11.84 6.34 -5.56
CA VAL A 115 -11.47 4.93 -5.76
C VAL A 115 -11.29 4.21 -4.43
N PHE A 116 -11.48 2.89 -4.46
CA PHE A 116 -11.11 1.99 -3.39
C PHE A 116 -10.27 0.84 -3.97
N ALA A 117 -9.06 0.65 -3.46
CA ALA A 117 -8.19 -0.45 -3.83
C ALA A 117 -8.30 -1.57 -2.78
N SER A 118 -9.05 -2.62 -3.08
CA SER A 118 -9.15 -3.82 -2.24
C SER A 118 -8.03 -4.80 -2.59
N VAL A 119 -6.85 -4.54 -2.03
CA VAL A 119 -5.60 -5.23 -2.41
C VAL A 119 -4.83 -5.76 -1.21
N ARG A 120 -3.94 -6.71 -1.49
CA ARG A 120 -2.94 -7.30 -0.58
C ARG A 120 -1.67 -7.61 -1.37
N PRO A 121 -0.46 -7.51 -0.79
CA PRO A 121 -0.14 -7.13 0.60
C PRO A 121 -0.37 -5.63 0.94
N PRO A 122 -0.39 -5.25 2.24
CA PRO A 122 -0.45 -3.84 2.66
C PRO A 122 0.89 -3.11 2.41
N GLY A 123 0.95 -1.80 2.70
CA GLY A 123 2.12 -0.98 2.37
C GLY A 123 2.63 0.04 3.41
N HIS A 124 1.81 0.53 4.33
CA HIS A 124 2.15 1.72 5.13
C HIS A 124 3.33 1.57 6.12
N HIS A 125 3.73 0.34 6.47
CA HIS A 125 4.91 0.05 7.28
C HIS A 125 6.21 -0.11 6.46
N ALA A 126 6.12 -0.19 5.12
CA ALA A 126 7.32 -0.27 4.29
C ALA A 126 8.00 1.11 4.26
N GLU A 127 9.10 1.23 5.00
CA GLU A 127 9.99 2.40 5.01
C GLU A 127 10.73 2.52 3.67
N LYS A 128 11.53 3.57 3.50
CA LYS A 128 12.35 3.76 2.30
C LYS A 128 13.13 2.48 1.96
N ALA A 129 13.84 1.90 2.93
CA ALA A 129 14.77 0.78 2.69
C ALA A 129 14.51 -0.50 3.53
N THR A 130 13.38 -0.55 4.24
CA THR A 130 13.01 -1.64 5.17
C THR A 130 11.59 -2.12 4.87
N ALA A 131 11.42 -3.43 4.69
CA ALA A 131 10.12 -4.09 4.67
C ALA A 131 9.84 -4.69 6.05
N MET A 132 8.65 -4.45 6.59
CA MET A 132 8.24 -4.86 7.94
C MET A 132 6.72 -4.77 8.10
N GLY A 133 6.16 -5.36 9.16
CA GLY A 133 4.74 -5.22 9.48
C GLY A 133 3.84 -5.67 8.33
N PHE A 134 4.22 -6.77 7.68
CA PHE A 134 3.57 -7.36 6.50
C PHE A 134 3.72 -6.55 5.20
N CYS A 135 4.35 -5.38 5.25
CA CYS A 135 4.44 -4.44 4.14
C CYS A 135 5.77 -4.61 3.40
N LEU A 136 5.69 -4.79 2.08
CA LEU A 136 6.86 -5.00 1.22
C LEU A 136 7.26 -3.73 0.45
N ILE A 137 6.27 -3.03 -0.08
CA ILE A 137 6.38 -1.78 -0.84
C ILE A 137 5.23 -0.88 -0.38
N ASN A 138 5.51 0.42 -0.20
CA ASN A 138 4.52 1.40 0.22
C ASN A 138 3.74 1.92 -1.01
N SER A 139 2.69 1.20 -1.38
CA SER A 139 1.84 1.54 -2.54
C SER A 139 1.21 2.93 -2.44
N VAL A 140 0.86 3.39 -1.23
CA VAL A 140 0.29 4.72 -1.00
C VAL A 140 1.34 5.81 -1.25
N ALA A 141 2.58 5.62 -0.77
CA ALA A 141 3.66 6.55 -1.02
C ALA A 141 4.03 6.63 -2.52
N VAL A 142 4.06 5.48 -3.22
CA VAL A 142 4.26 5.43 -4.68
C VAL A 142 3.15 6.19 -5.40
N ALA A 143 1.88 5.99 -5.02
CA ALA A 143 0.74 6.67 -5.62
C ALA A 143 0.75 8.19 -5.36
N ALA A 144 1.08 8.61 -4.13
CA ALA A 144 1.23 10.03 -3.79
C ALA A 144 2.30 10.71 -4.66
N ARG A 145 3.46 10.06 -4.81
CA ARG A 145 4.53 10.56 -5.68
C ARG A 145 4.15 10.53 -7.15
N HIS A 146 3.40 9.54 -7.59
CA HIS A 146 2.87 9.47 -8.96
C HIS A 146 1.93 10.66 -9.23
N ALA A 147 1.04 11.00 -8.31
CA ALA A 147 0.19 12.19 -8.42
C ALA A 147 1.02 13.47 -8.62
N GLN A 148 2.10 13.63 -7.85
CA GLN A 148 2.98 14.79 -7.99
C GLN A 148 3.76 14.80 -9.31
N ARG A 149 4.39 13.67 -9.67
CA ARG A 149 5.32 13.58 -10.81
C ARG A 149 4.63 13.51 -12.16
N HIS A 150 3.49 12.80 -12.23
CA HIS A 150 2.77 12.58 -13.48
C HIS A 150 1.67 13.62 -13.69
N HIS A 151 0.90 13.94 -12.64
CA HIS A 151 -0.25 14.86 -12.74
C HIS A 151 0.04 16.27 -12.23
N GLY A 152 1.25 16.54 -11.73
CA GLY A 152 1.65 17.87 -11.27
C GLY A 152 0.97 18.31 -9.96
N ALA A 153 0.49 17.36 -9.15
CA ALA A 153 -0.06 17.69 -7.84
C ALA A 153 1.02 18.39 -6.97
N GLU A 154 0.77 19.64 -6.57
CA GLU A 154 1.72 20.39 -5.75
C GLU A 154 1.75 19.91 -4.30
N ARG A 155 0.61 19.44 -3.78
CA ARG A 155 0.42 19.00 -2.40
C ARG A 155 -0.43 17.76 -2.35
N VAL A 156 -0.03 16.79 -1.53
CA VAL A 156 -0.79 15.56 -1.27
C VAL A 156 -0.97 15.39 0.23
N ALA A 157 -2.14 14.92 0.66
CA ALA A 157 -2.37 14.49 2.03
C ALA A 157 -2.57 12.98 2.07
N ILE A 158 -1.80 12.29 2.90
CA ILE A 158 -1.98 10.88 3.23
C ILE A 158 -2.58 10.83 4.63
N VAL A 159 -3.82 10.34 4.72
CA VAL A 159 -4.54 10.17 5.98
C VAL A 159 -4.58 8.69 6.30
N ASP A 160 -3.87 8.31 7.36
CA ASP A 160 -3.72 6.92 7.81
C ASP A 160 -4.47 6.68 9.11
N PHE A 161 -5.51 5.86 9.03
CA PHE A 161 -6.36 5.48 10.15
C PHE A 161 -6.23 3.99 10.49
N ASP A 162 -5.17 3.32 10.01
CA ASP A 162 -4.80 2.01 10.54
C ASP A 162 -4.50 2.13 12.04
N VAL A 163 -4.79 1.08 12.80
CA VAL A 163 -4.57 1.09 14.26
C VAL A 163 -3.08 1.15 14.62
N HIS A 164 -2.21 0.73 13.71
CA HIS A 164 -0.76 0.84 13.85
C HIS A 164 -0.26 2.12 13.19
N HIS A 165 0.81 2.70 13.74
CA HIS A 165 1.45 3.85 13.14
C HIS A 165 2.07 3.49 11.77
N GLY A 166 1.72 4.25 10.73
CA GLY A 166 2.30 4.13 9.38
C GLY A 166 3.73 4.65 9.27
N ASN A 167 4.66 4.07 10.05
CA ASN A 167 6.07 4.48 10.12
C ASN A 167 6.77 4.51 8.77
N GLY A 168 6.37 3.66 7.83
CA GLY A 168 6.96 3.63 6.49
C GLY A 168 6.60 4.88 5.68
N THR A 169 5.34 5.30 5.73
CA THR A 169 4.89 6.55 5.12
C THR A 169 5.57 7.75 5.79
N GLN A 170 5.65 7.75 7.11
CA GLN A 170 6.36 8.78 7.87
C GLN A 170 7.82 8.89 7.44
N ASP A 171 8.58 7.78 7.40
CA ASP A 171 9.98 7.77 6.97
C ASP A 171 10.14 8.33 5.55
N ILE A 172 9.30 7.88 4.59
CA ILE A 172 9.36 8.30 3.19
C ILE A 172 9.21 9.83 3.03
N PHE A 173 8.30 10.44 3.78
CA PHE A 173 7.96 11.86 3.64
C PHE A 173 8.44 12.75 4.79
N TYR A 174 9.28 12.25 5.71
CA TYR A 174 9.66 12.95 6.93
C TYR A 174 10.19 14.37 6.70
N GLU A 175 10.95 14.57 5.62
CA GLU A 175 11.57 15.87 5.27
C GLU A 175 10.84 16.60 4.12
N ASP A 176 9.64 16.15 3.73
CA ASP A 176 8.93 16.66 2.56
C ASP A 176 7.63 17.42 2.90
N GLU A 177 7.74 18.75 2.95
CA GLU A 177 6.61 19.65 3.21
C GLU A 177 5.48 19.60 2.16
N THR A 178 5.72 19.02 0.98
CA THR A 178 4.69 18.88 -0.07
C THR A 178 3.75 17.70 0.17
N VAL A 179 4.06 16.83 1.14
CA VAL A 179 3.20 15.72 1.53
C VAL A 179 2.88 15.80 3.02
N LEU A 180 1.62 16.04 3.34
CA LEU A 180 1.11 15.94 4.69
C LEU A 180 0.82 14.47 5.01
N PHE A 181 1.35 13.96 6.13
CA PHE A 181 1.00 12.66 6.69
C PHE A 181 0.27 12.89 8.01
N ALA A 182 -0.99 12.46 8.09
CA ALA A 182 -1.77 12.50 9.32
C ALA A 182 -2.14 11.07 9.72
N SER A 183 -1.69 10.63 10.89
CA SER A 183 -1.91 9.28 11.40
C SER A 183 -2.68 9.28 12.71
N SER A 184 -3.77 8.51 12.78
CA SER A 184 -4.41 8.16 14.05
C SER A 184 -4.13 6.70 14.37
N HIS A 185 -3.35 6.44 15.42
CA HIS A 185 -2.95 5.08 15.80
C HIS A 185 -2.96 4.88 17.32
N GLN A 186 -2.96 3.62 17.76
CA GLN A 186 -2.85 3.28 19.17
C GLN A 186 -1.40 3.44 19.64
N MET A 187 -1.20 4.06 20.80
CA MET A 187 0.12 4.19 21.44
C MET A 187 -0.01 3.87 22.95
N PRO A 188 0.75 2.90 23.51
CA PRO A 188 1.74 2.06 22.84
C PRO A 188 1.13 0.91 22.03
N LEU A 189 1.66 0.66 20.83
CA LEU A 189 1.43 -0.50 19.97
C LEU A 189 2.62 -0.66 18.98
N PHE A 190 2.67 -1.76 18.21
CA PHE A 190 3.58 -1.85 17.05
C PHE A 190 3.42 -0.61 16.14
N PRO A 191 4.52 -0.04 15.62
CA PRO A 191 5.92 -0.49 15.70
C PRO A 191 6.72 0.13 16.87
N GLY A 192 6.06 0.84 17.80
CA GLY A 192 6.73 1.56 18.89
C GLY A 192 7.30 2.93 18.49
N THR A 193 6.78 3.52 17.41
CA THR A 193 7.08 4.87 16.92
C THR A 193 5.77 5.62 16.62
N GLY A 194 5.84 6.90 16.27
CA GLY A 194 4.66 7.76 16.03
C GLY A 194 4.33 8.64 17.22
N GLU A 195 5.31 8.99 18.05
CA GLU A 195 5.10 9.91 19.16
C GLU A 195 4.73 11.31 18.66
N LEU A 196 3.96 12.08 19.46
CA LEU A 196 3.52 13.44 19.12
C LEU A 196 4.67 14.42 18.80
N GLY A 197 5.91 14.10 19.18
CA GLY A 197 7.09 14.91 18.88
C GLY A 197 7.69 14.66 17.48
N GLU A 198 7.30 13.57 16.81
CA GLU A 198 7.78 13.18 15.48
C GLU A 198 7.06 14.02 14.39
N THR A 199 7.47 15.27 14.24
CA THR A 199 6.75 16.26 13.41
C THR A 199 7.32 16.44 12.00
N GLY A 200 8.39 15.74 11.64
CA GLY A 200 9.05 15.88 10.34
C GLY A 200 9.50 17.30 10.05
N ALA A 201 9.28 17.76 8.81
CA ALA A 201 9.43 19.16 8.39
C ALA A 201 8.20 20.03 8.75
N GLY A 202 7.43 19.65 9.77
CA GLY A 202 6.14 20.25 10.11
C GLY A 202 4.97 19.67 9.31
N ASN A 203 5.15 18.52 8.67
CA ASN A 203 4.20 17.86 7.78
C ASN A 203 3.63 16.54 8.34
N ILE A 204 4.07 16.12 9.53
CA ILE A 204 3.64 14.88 10.20
C ILE A 204 2.74 15.22 11.40
N PHE A 205 1.56 14.59 11.46
CA PHE A 205 0.49 14.88 12.43
C PHE A 205 -0.19 13.63 12.98
#